data_AF-A0A356L554-F1
#
_entry.id   AF-A0A356L554-F1
#
_cell.length_a   1.000
_cell.length_b   1.000
_cell.length_c   1.000
_cell.angle_alpha   90.00
_cell.angle_beta   90.00
_cell.angle_gamma   90.00
#
_symmetry.space_group_name_H-M   'P 1'
#
loop_
_entity.id
_entity.type
_entity.pdbx_description
1 polymer ?
#
loop_
_entity_poly.entity_id
_entity_poly.type
_entity_poly.pdbx_seq_one_letter_code
_entity_poly.pdbx_strand_id
1 'polypeptide(L)'
;MENKIFRIQTSLFVTYTVLTALFFLGWHNSMVVPFLPEWLGDILQIPTMIYFAGGALAIPIGWFIFLIYHYQVTGFFALKTEEKDFRGWLNKLYFPISVLFGYLFNLIYVFYLGYGDRLDLVHFAAFIIFLLVLFLMETKKEIKSLLIVYSGVGLIVAVGLIDLVVNSDFELARLAEQTFIYSISYGTVYYFLWIVGIAFVSFLLFGYFRIKDRIKFANLLAFTVALLIAFLNVVRLVNLFNLLNG
;
A
#
# COMPACT_ATOMS: atom_id res chain seq x y z
N MET A 1 26.29 -8.74 1.53
CA MET A 1 25.22 -8.14 0.69
C MET A 1 23.94 -7.89 1.48
N GLU A 2 23.48 -8.88 2.24
CA GLU A 2 22.26 -8.81 3.08
C GLU A 2 22.24 -7.66 4.09
N ASN A 3 23.35 -7.40 4.80
CA ASN A 3 23.46 -6.26 5.73
C ASN A 3 23.27 -4.89 5.05
N LYS A 4 23.65 -4.75 3.77
CA LYS A 4 23.46 -3.49 3.01
C LYS A 4 21.99 -3.32 2.61
N ILE A 5 21.35 -4.40 2.14
CA ILE A 5 19.93 -4.41 1.79
C ILE A 5 19.07 -4.11 3.04
N PHE A 6 19.34 -4.77 4.17
CA PHE A 6 18.64 -4.54 5.43
C PHE A 6 18.69 -3.06 5.86
N ARG A 7 19.87 -2.43 5.77
CA ARG A 7 20.03 -1.01 6.09
C ARG A 7 19.21 -0.11 5.16
N ILE A 8 19.24 -0.36 3.85
CA ILE A 8 18.46 0.40 2.87
C ILE A 8 16.96 0.26 3.15
N GLN A 9 16.47 -0.97 3.37
CA GLN A 9 15.06 -1.22 3.67
C GLN A 9 14.63 -0.58 5.00
N THR A 10 15.48 -0.60 6.02
CA THR A 10 15.23 0.10 7.29
C THR A 10 15.15 1.61 7.08
N SER A 11 16.08 2.20 6.32
CA SER A 11 16.03 3.63 5.99
C SER A 11 14.76 4.00 5.23
N LEU A 12 14.35 3.20 4.24
CA LEU A 12 13.10 3.41 3.49
C LEU A 12 11.86 3.29 4.39
N PHE A 13 11.82 2.29 5.27
CA PHE A 13 10.76 2.11 6.26
C PHE A 13 10.60 3.33 7.15
N VAL A 14 11.71 3.75 7.80
CA VAL A 14 11.69 4.90 8.72
C VAL A 14 11.30 6.16 7.96
N THR A 15 11.89 6.39 6.79
CA THR A 15 11.60 7.59 5.98
C THR A 15 10.13 7.65 5.57
N TYR A 16 9.57 6.55 5.03
CA TYR A 16 8.18 6.50 4.60
C TYR A 16 7.21 6.70 5.79
N THR A 17 7.47 6.02 6.91
CA THR A 17 6.63 6.10 8.12
C THR A 17 6.64 7.51 8.72
N VAL A 18 7.83 8.11 8.87
CA VAL A 18 7.98 9.46 9.42
C VAL A 18 7.34 10.50 8.50
N LEU A 19 7.58 10.43 7.18
CA LEU A 19 6.95 11.34 6.23
C LEU A 19 5.43 11.22 6.24
N THR A 20 4.90 9.99 6.34
CA THR A 20 3.44 9.75 6.43
C THR A 20 2.85 10.40 7.69
N ALA A 21 3.47 10.22 8.85
CA ALA A 21 3.00 10.80 10.11
C ALA A 21 3.08 12.34 10.10
N LEU A 22 4.20 12.89 9.62
CA LEU A 22 4.37 14.35 9.50
C LEU A 22 3.38 14.95 8.50
N PHE A 23 3.08 14.24 7.41
CA PHE A 23 2.06 14.64 6.45
C PHE A 23 0.68 14.77 7.10
N PHE A 24 0.23 13.76 7.87
CA PHE A 24 -1.09 13.84 8.53
C PHE A 24 -1.15 14.97 9.56
N LEU A 25 -0.07 15.19 10.32
CA LEU A 25 0.02 16.31 11.26
C LEU A 25 -0.03 17.67 10.56
N GLY A 26 0.81 17.86 9.53
CA GLY A 26 0.87 19.09 8.76
C GLY A 26 -0.44 19.37 8.02
N TRP A 27 -1.03 18.34 7.42
CA TRP A 27 -2.31 18.42 6.74
C TRP A 27 -3.46 18.79 7.69
N HIS A 28 -3.56 18.14 8.86
CA HIS A 28 -4.62 18.45 9.81
C HIS A 28 -4.55 19.91 10.27
N ASN A 29 -3.32 20.39 10.54
CA ASN A 29 -3.06 21.76 10.95
C ASN A 29 -3.41 22.78 9.85
N SER A 30 -3.16 22.46 8.57
CA SER A 30 -3.40 23.40 7.47
C SER A 30 -4.81 23.40 6.92
N MET A 31 -5.51 22.26 6.94
CA MET A 31 -6.76 22.07 6.19
C MET A 31 -7.99 21.82 7.07
N VAL A 32 -7.81 21.46 8.34
CA VAL A 32 -8.94 21.13 9.23
C VAL A 32 -9.03 22.13 10.38
N VAL A 33 -8.06 22.11 11.30
CA VAL A 33 -8.02 23.05 12.42
C VAL A 33 -6.55 23.40 12.71
N PRO A 34 -6.16 24.69 12.66
CA PRO A 34 -4.85 25.11 13.12
C PRO A 34 -4.74 24.89 14.64
N PHE A 35 -3.84 24.00 15.04
CA PHE A 35 -3.59 23.68 16.46
C PHE A 35 -2.12 23.87 16.87
N LEU A 36 -1.23 24.08 15.89
CA LEU A 36 0.19 24.35 16.10
C LEU A 36 0.49 25.85 15.97
N PRO A 37 1.57 26.33 16.61
CA PRO A 37 2.10 27.65 16.34
C PRO A 37 2.43 27.83 14.85
N GLU A 38 2.21 29.03 14.31
CA GLU A 38 2.38 29.37 12.89
C GLU A 38 3.74 28.93 12.32
N TRP A 39 4.83 29.25 13.02
CA TRP A 39 6.19 28.86 12.61
C TRP A 39 6.39 27.34 12.47
N LEU A 40 5.71 26.55 13.32
CA LEU A 40 5.78 25.09 13.29
C LEU A 40 4.87 24.54 12.18
N GLY A 41 3.73 25.18 11.96
CA GLY A 41 2.85 24.91 10.82
C GLY A 41 3.56 25.07 9.49
N ASP A 42 4.28 26.18 9.30
CA ASP A 42 5.03 26.47 8.07
C ASP A 42 6.14 25.44 7.80
N ILE A 43 6.87 25.03 8.85
CA ILE A 43 7.88 23.97 8.74
C ILE A 43 7.24 22.64 8.32
N LEU A 44 6.06 22.31 8.85
CA LEU A 44 5.36 21.07 8.53
C LEU A 44 4.74 21.06 7.11
N GLN A 45 4.58 22.21 6.46
CA GLN A 45 4.15 22.24 5.05
C GLN A 45 5.19 21.58 4.13
N ILE A 46 6.48 21.71 4.43
CA ILE A 46 7.58 21.14 3.62
C ILE A 46 7.45 19.61 3.50
N PRO A 47 7.45 18.81 4.60
CA PRO A 47 7.28 17.37 4.50
C PRO A 47 5.91 16.97 3.96
N THR A 48 4.86 17.77 4.19
CA THR A 48 3.51 17.54 3.64
C THR A 48 3.53 17.63 2.10
N MET A 49 4.15 18.68 1.53
CA MET A 49 4.32 18.84 0.09
C MET A 49 5.21 17.75 -0.50
N ILE A 50 6.33 17.40 0.16
CA ILE A 50 7.23 16.33 -0.30
C ILE A 50 6.49 14.99 -0.35
N TYR A 51 5.67 14.69 0.66
CA TYR A 51 4.88 13.47 0.68
C TYR A 51 3.90 13.44 -0.50
N PHE A 52 3.19 14.54 -0.75
CA PHE A 52 2.20 14.60 -1.84
C PHE A 52 2.83 14.61 -3.25
N ALA A 53 3.92 15.35 -3.44
CA ALA A 53 4.60 15.50 -4.73
C ALA A 53 5.34 14.22 -5.18
N GLY A 54 5.65 13.31 -4.26
CA GLY A 54 6.33 12.07 -4.62
C GLY A 54 6.50 11.05 -3.50
N GLY A 55 6.56 11.45 -2.23
CA GLY A 55 6.77 10.51 -1.13
C GLY A 55 5.70 9.42 -1.02
N ALA A 56 4.45 9.72 -1.35
CA ALA A 56 3.33 8.81 -1.22
C ALA A 56 3.31 7.70 -2.29
N LEU A 57 3.89 7.94 -3.48
CA LEU A 57 3.90 6.98 -4.60
C LEU A 57 5.29 6.63 -5.10
N ALA A 58 6.18 7.61 -5.27
CA ALA A 58 7.53 7.38 -5.81
C ALA A 58 8.39 6.54 -4.85
N ILE A 59 8.24 6.70 -3.52
CA ILE A 59 8.93 5.84 -2.55
C ILE A 59 8.42 4.39 -2.65
N PRO A 60 7.12 4.09 -2.55
CA PRO A 60 6.62 2.72 -2.75
C PRO A 60 7.00 2.11 -4.10
N ILE A 61 6.89 2.84 -5.20
CA ILE A 61 7.23 2.35 -6.54
C ILE A 61 8.74 2.08 -6.65
N GLY A 62 9.58 3.04 -6.25
CA GLY A 62 11.03 2.88 -6.29
C GLY A 62 11.50 1.73 -5.40
N TRP A 63 10.88 1.57 -4.23
CA TRP A 63 11.14 0.45 -3.33
C TRP A 63 10.71 -0.89 -3.95
N PHE A 64 9.52 -0.97 -4.53
CA PHE A 64 9.04 -2.15 -5.24
C PHE A 64 9.99 -2.56 -6.39
N ILE A 65 10.41 -1.61 -7.23
CA ILE A 65 11.39 -1.85 -8.30
C ILE A 65 12.73 -2.35 -7.73
N PHE A 66 13.23 -1.69 -6.66
CA PHE A 66 14.45 -2.11 -5.98
C PHE A 66 14.38 -3.54 -5.46
N LEU A 67 13.24 -3.94 -4.87
CA LEU A 67 13.02 -5.29 -4.35
C LEU A 67 12.90 -6.30 -5.48
N ILE A 68 12.15 -6.00 -6.55
CA ILE A 68 12.08 -6.88 -7.73
C ILE A 68 13.46 -7.11 -8.32
N TYR A 69 14.22 -6.03 -8.55
CA TYR A 69 15.56 -6.12 -9.11
C TYR A 69 16.46 -7.02 -8.25
N HIS A 70 16.51 -6.78 -6.93
CA HIS A 70 17.35 -7.59 -6.05
C HIS A 70 16.86 -9.04 -5.98
N TYR A 71 15.59 -9.29 -5.69
CA TYR A 71 15.09 -10.64 -5.46
C TYR A 71 14.95 -11.49 -6.74
N GLN A 72 14.77 -10.89 -7.92
CA GLN A 72 14.77 -11.62 -9.20
C GLN A 72 16.17 -11.86 -9.76
N VAL A 73 17.09 -10.89 -9.70
CA VAL A 73 18.42 -10.99 -10.31
C VAL A 73 19.38 -11.81 -9.44
N THR A 74 19.29 -11.72 -8.11
CA THR A 74 20.22 -12.42 -7.21
C THR A 74 19.78 -13.83 -6.81
N GLY A 75 18.67 -14.34 -7.37
CA GLY A 75 18.18 -15.69 -7.07
C GLY A 75 17.63 -15.90 -5.65
N PHE A 76 17.48 -14.83 -4.86
CA PHE A 76 17.02 -14.91 -3.47
C PHE A 76 15.56 -15.34 -3.28
N PHE A 77 14.74 -15.34 -4.34
CA PHE A 77 13.45 -16.04 -4.27
C PHE A 77 13.58 -17.57 -4.25
N ALA A 78 14.71 -18.12 -4.70
CA ALA A 78 14.92 -19.55 -4.93
C ALA A 78 15.95 -20.21 -3.99
N LEU A 79 16.55 -19.48 -3.04
CA LEU A 79 17.54 -20.08 -2.14
C LEU A 79 16.87 -20.87 -1.03
N LYS A 80 16.94 -22.20 -1.17
CA LYS A 80 17.02 -23.15 -0.05
C LYS A 80 18.08 -22.63 0.92
N THR A 81 17.68 -22.14 2.08
CA THR A 81 18.59 -22.04 3.22
C THR A 81 17.85 -22.45 4.48
N GLU A 82 18.41 -23.46 5.12
CA GLU A 82 17.92 -24.13 6.32
C GLU A 82 18.08 -23.31 7.61
N GLU A 83 18.13 -21.98 7.53
CA GLU A 83 18.24 -21.15 8.72
C GLU A 83 16.97 -20.31 8.91
N LYS A 84 16.24 -20.65 9.99
CA LYS A 84 15.15 -19.88 10.56
C LYS A 84 15.66 -18.56 11.17
N ASP A 85 16.29 -17.71 10.38
CA ASP A 85 16.67 -16.38 10.85
C ASP A 85 15.49 -15.41 10.66
N PHE A 86 14.88 -15.01 11.77
CA PHE A 86 13.83 -13.99 11.86
C PHE A 86 14.19 -12.72 11.07
N ARG A 87 15.49 -12.39 11.02
CA ARG A 87 16.01 -11.23 10.28
C ARG A 87 15.87 -11.38 8.75
N GLY A 88 16.07 -12.59 8.23
CA GLY A 88 15.88 -12.91 6.81
C GLY A 88 14.42 -12.80 6.38
N TRP A 89 13.50 -13.19 7.26
CA TRP A 89 12.06 -13.01 7.07
C TRP A 89 11.64 -11.54 7.11
N LEU A 90 12.07 -10.78 8.12
CA LEU A 90 11.81 -9.34 8.23
C LEU A 90 12.27 -8.57 7.00
N ASN A 91 13.44 -8.91 6.47
CA ASN A 91 13.98 -8.33 5.23
C ASN A 91 13.05 -8.49 4.02
N LYS A 92 12.26 -9.56 3.95
CA LYS A 92 11.31 -9.76 2.85
C LYS A 92 9.99 -9.02 3.06
N LEU A 93 9.66 -8.62 4.29
CA LEU A 93 8.36 -8.01 4.60
C LEU A 93 8.40 -6.54 4.94
N TYR A 94 9.58 -5.92 5.01
CA TYR A 94 9.70 -4.49 5.30
C TYR A 94 8.78 -3.61 4.45
N PHE A 95 8.70 -3.87 3.14
CA PHE A 95 7.82 -3.11 2.26
C PHE A 95 6.33 -3.33 2.56
N PRO A 96 5.79 -4.57 2.55
CA PRO A 96 4.39 -4.81 2.94
C PRO A 96 4.03 -4.30 4.34
N ILE A 97 4.93 -4.44 5.31
CA ILE A 97 4.75 -3.91 6.67
C ILE A 97 4.71 -2.38 6.66
N SER A 98 5.59 -1.71 5.89
CA SER A 98 5.55 -0.24 5.76
C SER A 98 4.21 0.25 5.22
N VAL A 99 3.69 -0.43 4.19
CA VAL A 99 2.38 -0.12 3.62
C VAL A 99 1.27 -0.37 4.65
N LEU A 100 1.38 -1.41 5.47
CA LEU A 100 0.44 -1.66 6.56
C LEU A 100 0.43 -0.48 7.56
N PHE A 101 1.60 0.04 7.96
CA PHE A 101 1.68 1.23 8.80
C PHE A 101 1.09 2.46 8.11
N GLY A 102 1.39 2.68 6.83
CA GLY A 102 0.80 3.76 6.05
C GLY A 102 -0.72 3.68 5.98
N TYR A 103 -1.27 2.47 5.78
CA TYR A 103 -2.71 2.23 5.81
C TYR A 103 -3.30 2.46 7.20
N LEU A 104 -2.62 2.03 8.26
CA LEU A 104 -3.06 2.29 9.64
C LEU A 104 -3.16 3.79 9.94
N PHE A 105 -2.15 4.58 9.56
CA PHE A 105 -2.19 6.04 9.75
C PHE A 105 -3.35 6.67 8.99
N ASN A 106 -3.56 6.27 7.73
CA ASN A 106 -4.69 6.73 6.93
C ASN A 106 -6.03 6.38 7.60
N LEU A 107 -6.18 5.13 8.04
CA LEU A 107 -7.39 4.66 8.70
C LEU A 107 -7.66 5.43 9.99
N ILE A 108 -6.68 5.60 10.87
CA ILE A 108 -6.80 6.43 12.09
C ILE A 108 -7.26 7.84 11.73
N TYR A 109 -6.66 8.44 10.70
CA TYR A 109 -6.97 9.81 10.29
C TYR A 109 -8.40 9.93 9.73
N VAL A 110 -8.80 9.02 8.85
CA VAL A 110 -10.13 9.00 8.24
C VAL A 110 -11.23 8.77 9.29
N PHE A 111 -11.02 7.85 10.24
CA PHE A 111 -11.95 7.65 11.35
C PHE A 111 -12.01 8.86 12.29
N TYR A 112 -10.88 9.49 12.57
CA TYR A 112 -10.83 10.70 13.38
C TYR A 112 -11.64 11.85 12.76
N LEU A 113 -11.63 11.98 11.43
CA LEU A 113 -12.44 12.95 10.72
C LEU A 113 -13.90 12.53 10.50
N GLY A 114 -14.30 11.32 10.93
CA GLY A 114 -15.67 10.84 10.79
C GLY A 114 -16.04 10.27 9.40
N TYR A 115 -15.07 10.08 8.51
CA TYR A 115 -15.27 9.53 7.15
C TYR A 115 -14.92 8.04 7.04
N GLY A 116 -14.72 7.35 8.18
CA GLY A 116 -14.35 5.94 8.23
C GLY A 116 -15.57 5.01 8.20
N ASP A 117 -15.50 3.95 7.39
CA ASP A 117 -16.47 2.87 7.33
C ASP A 117 -15.96 1.64 8.09
N ARG A 118 -16.84 0.88 8.73
CA ARG A 118 -16.51 -0.43 9.32
C ARG A 118 -15.83 -1.37 8.30
N LEU A 119 -16.19 -1.27 7.02
CA LEU A 119 -15.54 -2.03 5.96
C LEU A 119 -14.04 -1.72 5.85
N ASP A 120 -13.57 -0.53 6.22
CA ASP A 120 -12.13 -0.21 6.26
C ASP A 120 -11.38 -1.11 7.24
N LEU A 121 -11.95 -1.33 8.42
CA LEU A 121 -11.36 -2.20 9.45
C LEU A 121 -11.31 -3.65 8.98
N VAL A 122 -12.32 -4.10 8.25
CA VAL A 122 -12.36 -5.45 7.66
C VAL A 122 -11.24 -5.61 6.63
N HIS A 123 -11.03 -4.61 5.76
CA HIS A 123 -9.97 -4.66 4.75
C HIS A 123 -8.58 -4.55 5.37
N PHE A 124 -8.41 -3.71 6.39
CA PHE A 124 -7.18 -3.63 7.15
C PHE A 124 -6.85 -4.97 7.84
N ALA A 125 -7.83 -5.59 8.50
CA ALA A 125 -7.68 -6.91 9.11
C ALA A 125 -7.38 -8.00 8.06
N ALA A 126 -8.03 -7.95 6.89
CA ALA A 126 -7.76 -8.87 5.79
C ALA A 126 -6.32 -8.73 5.28
N PHE A 127 -5.77 -7.51 5.24
CA PHE A 127 -4.37 -7.30 4.87
C PHE A 127 -3.40 -7.84 5.93
N ILE A 128 -3.70 -7.70 7.23
CA ILE A 128 -2.92 -8.34 8.30
C ILE A 128 -2.95 -9.87 8.13
N ILE A 129 -4.13 -10.45 7.95
CA ILE A 129 -4.31 -11.91 7.75
C ILE A 129 -3.52 -12.37 6.52
N PHE A 130 -3.56 -11.60 5.43
CA PHE A 130 -2.79 -11.88 4.23
C PHE A 130 -1.28 -11.98 4.55
N LEU A 131 -0.69 -11.00 5.25
CA LEU A 131 0.72 -11.07 5.64
C LEU A 131 1.03 -12.24 6.59
N LEU A 132 0.11 -12.56 7.52
CA LEU A 132 0.25 -13.71 8.42
C LEU A 132 0.23 -15.05 7.68
N VAL A 133 -0.63 -15.20 6.66
CA VAL A 133 -0.70 -16.42 5.84
C VAL A 133 0.61 -16.62 5.07
N LEU A 134 1.21 -15.56 4.53
CA LEU A 134 2.52 -15.65 3.88
C LEU A 134 3.60 -16.18 4.84
N PHE A 135 3.62 -15.67 6.07
CA PHE A 135 4.53 -16.17 7.11
C PHE A 135 4.32 -17.66 7.42
N LEU A 136 3.06 -18.10 7.53
CA LEU A 136 2.73 -19.51 7.75
C LEU A 136 3.17 -20.40 6.57
N MET A 137 3.00 -19.92 5.34
CA MET A 137 3.42 -20.64 4.13
C MET A 137 4.94 -20.82 4.06
N GLU A 138 5.72 -19.78 4.41
CA GLU A 138 7.18 -19.87 4.44
C GLU A 138 7.71 -20.77 5.56
N THR A 139 7.03 -20.80 6.72
CA THR A 139 7.48 -21.57 7.90
C THR A 139 7.07 -23.04 7.88
N LYS A 140 5.84 -23.36 7.46
CA LYS A 140 5.31 -24.74 7.50
C LYS A 140 5.51 -25.53 6.21
N LYS A 141 5.99 -24.92 5.12
CA LYS A 141 6.19 -25.54 3.79
C LYS A 141 4.90 -26.15 3.16
N GLU A 142 3.71 -25.89 3.71
CA GLU A 142 2.41 -26.31 3.17
C GLU A 142 1.91 -25.35 2.08
N ILE A 143 2.61 -25.33 0.95
CA ILE A 143 2.50 -24.19 0.02
C ILE A 143 1.32 -24.32 -0.96
N LYS A 144 0.95 -25.53 -1.41
CA LYS A 144 -0.02 -25.67 -2.52
C LYS A 144 -1.46 -25.32 -2.17
N SER A 145 -2.00 -25.84 -1.06
CA SER A 145 -3.37 -25.58 -0.61
C SER A 145 -3.56 -24.16 -0.10
N LEU A 146 -2.59 -23.66 0.67
CA LEU A 146 -2.60 -22.29 1.21
C LEU A 146 -2.46 -21.23 0.11
N LEU A 147 -1.80 -21.52 -1.02
CA LEU A 147 -1.60 -20.53 -2.08
C LEU A 147 -2.92 -20.10 -2.74
N ILE A 148 -3.87 -21.01 -2.94
CA ILE A 148 -5.17 -20.66 -3.54
C ILE A 148 -5.93 -19.71 -2.61
N VAL A 149 -5.98 -20.05 -1.32
CA VAL A 149 -6.60 -19.20 -0.29
C VAL A 149 -5.90 -17.85 -0.22
N TYR A 150 -4.56 -17.85 -0.22
CA TYR A 150 -3.73 -16.65 -0.19
C TYR A 150 -3.95 -15.75 -1.41
N SER A 151 -4.05 -16.33 -2.62
CA SER A 151 -4.40 -15.60 -3.84
C SER A 151 -5.83 -15.05 -3.80
N GLY A 152 -6.79 -15.80 -3.25
CA GLY A 152 -8.16 -15.33 -3.04
C GLY A 152 -8.24 -14.17 -2.06
N VAL A 153 -7.55 -14.26 -0.91
CA VAL A 153 -7.47 -13.16 0.06
C VAL A 153 -6.77 -11.95 -0.54
N GLY A 154 -5.68 -12.14 -1.29
CA GLY A 154 -5.01 -11.06 -2.02
C GLY A 154 -5.92 -10.36 -3.03
N LEU A 155 -6.80 -11.11 -3.71
CA LEU A 155 -7.83 -10.57 -4.59
C LEU A 155 -8.86 -9.73 -3.83
N ILE A 156 -9.40 -10.26 -2.73
CA ILE A 156 -10.36 -9.53 -1.89
C ILE A 156 -9.74 -8.23 -1.36
N VAL A 157 -8.51 -8.28 -0.88
CA VAL A 157 -7.82 -7.09 -0.35
C VAL A 157 -7.60 -6.04 -1.45
N ALA A 158 -7.14 -6.45 -2.63
CA ALA A 158 -6.82 -5.51 -3.71
C ALA A 158 -8.07 -4.93 -4.39
N VAL A 159 -9.06 -5.77 -4.71
CA VAL A 159 -10.29 -5.34 -5.42
C VAL A 159 -11.29 -4.72 -4.45
N GLY A 160 -11.42 -5.27 -3.24
CA GLY A 160 -12.28 -4.68 -2.21
C GLY A 160 -11.82 -3.28 -1.79
N LEU A 161 -10.50 -3.00 -1.82
CA LEU A 161 -10.01 -1.64 -1.57
C LEU A 161 -10.32 -0.67 -2.73
N ILE A 162 -10.47 -1.15 -3.98
CA ILE A 162 -10.99 -0.31 -5.08
C ILE A 162 -12.43 0.10 -4.77
N ASP A 163 -13.25 -0.84 -4.32
CA ASP A 163 -14.65 -0.58 -3.94
C ASP A 163 -14.74 0.44 -2.78
N LEU A 164 -13.87 0.31 -1.77
CA LEU A 164 -13.77 1.30 -0.69
C LEU A 164 -13.33 2.70 -1.15
N VAL A 165 -12.44 2.78 -2.14
CA VAL A 165 -12.00 4.05 -2.72
C VAL A 165 -13.12 4.69 -3.55
N VAL A 166 -13.85 3.87 -4.31
CA VAL A 166 -15.01 4.27 -5.11
C VAL A 166 -16.26 4.23 -4.22
N ASN A 167 -16.23 5.01 -3.14
CA ASN A 167 -17.36 5.15 -2.24
C ASN A 167 -18.49 5.97 -2.88
N SER A 168 -19.60 6.14 -2.15
CA SER A 168 -20.76 6.91 -2.63
C SER A 168 -20.40 8.33 -3.07
N ASP A 169 -19.51 9.00 -2.34
CA ASP A 169 -19.13 10.38 -2.63
C ASP A 169 -18.28 10.47 -3.91
N PHE A 170 -17.40 9.50 -4.12
CA PHE A 170 -16.62 9.36 -5.35
C PHE A 170 -17.54 9.16 -6.56
N GLU A 171 -18.55 8.29 -6.44
CA GLU A 171 -19.53 8.05 -7.50
C GLU A 171 -20.36 9.30 -7.81
N LEU A 172 -20.79 10.04 -6.80
CA LEU A 172 -21.50 11.31 -6.99
C LEU A 172 -20.63 12.34 -7.71
N ALA A 173 -19.37 12.49 -7.29
CA ALA A 173 -18.41 13.39 -7.94
C ALA A 173 -18.13 12.98 -9.40
N ARG A 174 -18.09 11.67 -9.67
CA ARG A 174 -17.96 11.11 -11.02
C ARG A 174 -19.17 11.45 -11.89
N LEU A 175 -20.38 11.23 -11.39
CA LEU A 175 -21.63 11.49 -12.10
C LEU A 175 -21.85 12.98 -12.36
N ALA A 176 -21.34 13.85 -11.48
CA ALA A 176 -21.34 15.29 -11.63
C ALA A 176 -20.16 15.83 -12.48
N GLU A 177 -19.37 14.94 -13.10
CA GLU A 177 -18.20 15.27 -13.95
C GLU A 177 -17.18 16.19 -13.27
N GLN A 178 -17.02 16.06 -11.96
CA GLN A 178 -16.10 16.90 -11.19
C GLN A 178 -14.62 16.59 -11.51
N THR A 179 -13.76 17.54 -11.19
CA THR A 179 -12.31 17.40 -11.29
C THR A 179 -11.78 16.75 -10.01
N PHE A 180 -10.92 15.74 -10.17
CA PHE A 180 -10.22 15.09 -9.07
C PHE A 180 -8.96 15.88 -8.70
N ILE A 181 -7.93 15.92 -9.56
CA ILE A 181 -6.73 16.72 -9.32
C ILE A 181 -6.05 17.05 -10.65
N TYR A 182 -5.43 18.24 -10.78
CA TYR A 182 -4.69 18.65 -11.98
C TYR A 182 -5.48 18.46 -13.29
N SER A 183 -6.76 18.82 -13.29
CA SER A 183 -7.69 18.66 -14.43
C SER A 183 -7.99 17.21 -14.83
N ILE A 184 -7.53 16.22 -14.06
CA ILE A 184 -7.96 14.82 -14.20
C ILE A 184 -9.36 14.70 -13.61
N SER A 185 -10.32 14.19 -14.38
CA SER A 185 -11.69 13.97 -13.91
C SER A 185 -11.83 12.72 -13.03
N TYR A 186 -12.80 12.71 -12.13
CA TYR A 186 -13.18 11.51 -11.36
C TYR A 186 -13.50 10.32 -12.28
N GLY A 187 -14.10 10.57 -13.45
CA GLY A 187 -14.34 9.54 -14.46
C GLY A 187 -13.06 8.87 -14.97
N THR A 188 -12.02 9.66 -15.25
CA THR A 188 -10.72 9.12 -15.68
C THR A 188 -10.11 8.24 -14.59
N VAL A 189 -10.16 8.69 -13.33
CA VAL A 189 -9.64 7.92 -12.19
C VAL A 189 -10.42 6.63 -11.99
N TYR A 190 -11.76 6.68 -12.03
CA TYR A 190 -12.62 5.51 -11.91
C TYR A 190 -12.23 4.41 -12.91
N TYR A 191 -12.14 4.73 -14.21
CA TYR A 191 -11.77 3.75 -15.22
C TYR A 191 -10.35 3.22 -15.04
N PHE A 192 -9.42 4.08 -14.62
CA PHE A 192 -8.06 3.67 -14.31
C PHE A 192 -8.01 2.65 -13.16
N LEU A 193 -8.76 2.88 -12.08
CA LEU A 193 -8.83 1.94 -10.95
C LEU A 193 -9.31 0.55 -11.39
N TRP A 194 -10.34 0.49 -12.22
CA TRP A 194 -10.85 -0.79 -12.75
C TRP A 194 -9.87 -1.48 -13.69
N ILE A 195 -9.15 -0.72 -14.54
CA ILE A 195 -8.08 -1.27 -15.38
C ILE A 195 -6.99 -1.90 -14.50
N VAL A 196 -6.60 -1.24 -13.41
CA VAL A 196 -5.63 -1.77 -12.44
C VAL A 196 -6.16 -3.06 -11.79
N GLY A 197 -7.44 -3.11 -11.41
CA GLY A 197 -8.07 -4.33 -10.88
C GLY A 197 -8.04 -5.50 -11.86
N ILE A 198 -8.38 -5.26 -13.13
CA ILE A 198 -8.33 -6.28 -14.21
C ILE A 198 -6.88 -6.73 -14.45
N ALA A 199 -5.93 -5.81 -14.48
CA ALA A 199 -4.51 -6.13 -14.64
C ALA A 199 -4.01 -7.00 -13.48
N PHE A 200 -4.45 -6.73 -12.25
CA PHE A 200 -4.12 -7.53 -11.08
C PHE A 200 -4.71 -8.96 -11.14
N VAL A 201 -5.98 -9.10 -11.54
CA VAL A 201 -6.60 -10.43 -11.74
C VAL A 201 -5.84 -11.21 -12.82
N SER A 202 -5.45 -10.53 -13.90
CA SER A 202 -4.66 -11.11 -14.98
C SER A 202 -3.27 -11.56 -14.49
N PHE A 203 -2.62 -10.76 -13.63
CA PHE A 203 -1.37 -11.12 -12.97
C PHE A 203 -1.53 -12.35 -12.07
N LEU A 204 -2.60 -12.45 -11.29
CA LEU A 204 -2.89 -13.62 -10.46
C LEU A 204 -3.02 -14.90 -11.29
N LEU A 205 -3.82 -14.86 -12.36
CA LEU A 205 -4.01 -16.00 -13.26
C LEU A 205 -2.68 -16.38 -13.93
N PHE A 206 -2.01 -15.42 -14.56
CA PHE A 206 -0.74 -15.65 -15.23
C PHE A 206 0.32 -16.19 -14.27
N GLY A 207 0.49 -15.54 -13.11
CA GLY A 207 1.45 -15.91 -12.09
C GLY A 207 1.20 -17.31 -11.54
N TYR A 208 -0.05 -17.64 -11.24
CA TYR A 208 -0.45 -18.96 -10.74
C TYR A 208 -0.16 -20.08 -11.75
N PHE A 209 -0.38 -19.87 -13.05
CA PHE A 209 -0.13 -20.91 -14.07
C PHE A 209 1.32 -20.96 -14.56
N ARG A 210 2.04 -19.83 -14.61
CA ARG A 210 3.38 -19.74 -15.23
C ARG A 210 4.53 -19.80 -14.24
N ILE A 211 4.36 -19.32 -13.02
CA ILE A 211 5.44 -19.32 -12.02
C ILE A 211 5.43 -20.65 -11.29
N LYS A 212 6.36 -21.53 -11.69
CA LYS A 212 6.51 -22.88 -11.11
C LYS A 212 6.89 -22.85 -9.62
N ASP A 213 7.69 -21.87 -9.22
CA ASP A 213 8.07 -21.64 -7.82
C ASP A 213 6.94 -20.92 -7.07
N ARG A 214 6.28 -21.66 -6.17
CA ARG A 214 5.12 -21.17 -5.44
C ARG A 214 5.46 -20.16 -4.35
N ILE A 215 6.64 -20.26 -3.72
CA ILE A 215 7.10 -19.30 -2.71
C ILE A 215 7.46 -17.98 -3.39
N LYS A 216 8.12 -18.06 -4.54
CA LYS A 216 8.40 -16.88 -5.37
C LYS A 216 7.11 -16.16 -5.76
N PHE A 217 6.09 -16.89 -6.23
CA PHE A 217 4.81 -16.29 -6.57
C PHE A 217 4.12 -15.67 -5.35
N ALA A 218 4.09 -16.34 -4.20
CA ALA A 218 3.46 -15.82 -2.98
C ALA A 218 4.10 -14.49 -2.51
N ASN A 219 5.43 -14.40 -2.54
CA ASN A 219 6.13 -13.16 -2.20
C ASN A 219 5.93 -12.04 -3.22
N LEU A 220 5.97 -12.36 -4.52
CA LEU A 220 5.67 -11.38 -5.58
C LEU A 220 4.25 -10.83 -5.42
N LEU A 221 3.29 -11.72 -5.15
CA LEU A 221 1.92 -11.34 -4.88
C LEU A 221 1.83 -10.43 -3.64
N ALA A 222 2.60 -10.71 -2.59
CA ALA A 222 2.64 -9.85 -1.40
C ALA A 222 3.08 -8.42 -1.73
N PHE A 223 4.15 -8.29 -2.51
CA PHE A 223 4.66 -7.00 -2.95
C PHE A 223 3.71 -6.27 -3.88
N THR A 224 3.07 -6.96 -4.81
CA THR A 224 2.09 -6.37 -5.72
C THR A 224 0.86 -5.88 -4.96
N VAL A 225 0.31 -6.69 -4.04
CA VAL A 225 -0.82 -6.29 -3.19
C VAL A 225 -0.45 -5.08 -2.33
N ALA A 226 0.73 -5.08 -1.71
CA ALA A 226 1.21 -3.93 -0.93
C ALA A 226 1.33 -2.66 -1.79
N LEU A 227 1.89 -2.76 -3.00
CA LEU A 227 1.98 -1.61 -3.90
C LEU A 227 0.59 -1.08 -4.29
N LEU A 228 -0.36 -1.97 -4.58
CA LEU A 228 -1.73 -1.58 -4.89
C LEU A 228 -2.40 -0.89 -3.71
N ILE A 229 -2.24 -1.40 -2.49
CA ILE A 229 -2.78 -0.74 -1.29
C ILE A 229 -2.16 0.64 -1.08
N ALA A 230 -0.84 0.77 -1.26
CA ALA A 230 -0.18 2.07 -1.17
C ALA A 230 -0.77 3.06 -2.19
N PHE A 231 -0.95 2.62 -3.44
CA PHE A 231 -1.56 3.44 -4.49
C PHE A 231 -3.02 3.82 -4.17
N LEU A 232 -3.86 2.85 -3.79
CA LEU A 232 -5.27 3.07 -3.48
C LEU A 232 -5.45 3.98 -2.26
N ASN A 233 -4.57 3.87 -1.25
CA ASN A 233 -4.56 4.79 -0.13
C ASN A 233 -4.27 6.24 -0.54
N VAL A 234 -3.40 6.46 -1.54
CA VAL A 234 -3.16 7.81 -2.06
C VAL A 234 -4.39 8.35 -2.78
N VAL A 235 -5.03 7.54 -3.63
CA VAL A 235 -6.28 7.95 -4.29
C VAL A 235 -7.35 8.27 -3.26
N ARG A 236 -7.49 7.45 -2.21
CA ARG A 236 -8.41 7.73 -1.10
C ARG A 236 -8.12 9.05 -0.40
N LEU A 237 -6.84 9.36 -0.13
CA LEU A 237 -6.45 10.62 0.49
C LEU A 237 -6.79 11.80 -0.41
N VAL A 238 -6.49 11.72 -1.70
CA VAL A 238 -6.84 12.79 -2.65
C VAL A 238 -8.36 12.97 -2.74
N ASN A 239 -9.14 11.88 -2.72
CA ASN A 239 -10.60 11.97 -2.66
C ASN A 239 -11.07 12.70 -1.40
N LEU A 240 -10.58 12.30 -0.22
CA LEU A 240 -10.88 13.00 1.03
C LEU A 240 -10.48 14.47 0.97
N PHE A 241 -9.35 14.79 0.33
CA PHE A 241 -8.88 16.16 0.19
C PHE A 241 -9.84 17.00 -0.65
N ASN A 242 -10.39 16.44 -1.71
CA ASN A 242 -11.39 17.12 -2.51
C ASN A 242 -12.70 17.29 -1.75
N LEU A 243 -13.13 16.30 -0.96
CA LEU A 243 -14.35 16.38 -0.16
C LEU A 243 -14.26 17.42 0.96
N LEU A 244 -13.07 17.66 1.51
CA LEU A 244 -12.87 18.67 2.55
C LEU A 244 -12.78 20.10 1.99
N ASN A 245 -12.45 20.26 0.70
CA ASN A 245 -12.17 21.56 0.06
C ASN A 245 -13.21 21.99 -0.99
N GLY A 246 -14.11 21.09 -1.40
CA GLY A 246 -15.20 21.35 -2.35
C GLY A 246 -16.53 21.56 -1.65
#